data_AF-A0A2E3WZG4-F1
#
_entry.id   AF-A0A2E3WZG4-F1
#
_cell.length_a   1.000
_cell.length_b   1.000
_cell.length_c   1.000
_cell.angle_alpha   90.00
_cell.angle_beta   90.00
_cell.angle_gamma   90.00
#
_symmetry.space_group_name_H-M   'P 1'
#
loop_
_entity.id
_entity.type
_entity.pdbx_description
1 polymer ?
#
loop_
_entity_poly.entity_id
_entity_poly.type
_entity_poly.pdbx_seq_one_letter_code
_entity_poly.pdbx_strand_id
1 'polypeptide(L)'
;MASFFRLVLWTSLLIGVLGLLSIDLTFNAEMTYAGILLILLAYLMFSGGEPAPRPRKSVSNARSEDDESDDGGFPDPVEPEAPIKRTRGVDVVTEQEENSDEEEALVEVQAIVEDVVEAQQYVVEIDAQSMLETEIDTVVETRRTTQDEIRIEVEKRRRKQLAKIRGDTLRSRYIRTGNEELRELIKQPGSTLQIIDEPESPKPGHPYGRILIQIDENRVIKLRIPLDEGLRAAQDEATLDLGGLPPPPLPGEGELPLPPPPGDMDLPPPPE
;
A
#
# COMPACT_ATOMS: atom_id res chain seq x y z
N MET A 1 -33.43 -13.30 1.40
CA MET A 1 -34.34 -14.47 1.57
C MET A 1 -33.64 -15.81 1.31
N ALA A 2 -32.30 -15.91 1.43
CA ALA A 2 -31.57 -17.17 1.19
C ALA A 2 -31.61 -18.16 2.37
N SER A 3 -32.07 -17.73 3.56
CA SER A 3 -32.08 -18.57 4.77
C SER A 3 -33.24 -19.58 4.80
N PHE A 4 -34.44 -19.22 4.31
CA PHE A 4 -35.60 -20.11 4.35
C PHE A 4 -35.40 -21.34 3.45
N PHE A 5 -34.93 -21.14 2.23
CA PHE A 5 -34.65 -22.24 1.30
C PHE A 5 -33.58 -23.20 1.84
N ARG A 6 -32.56 -22.68 2.53
CA ARG A 6 -31.54 -23.49 3.23
C ARG A 6 -32.14 -24.28 4.40
N LEU A 7 -33.00 -23.66 5.21
CA LEU A 7 -33.68 -24.35 6.31
C LEU A 7 -34.55 -25.49 5.77
N VAL A 8 -35.31 -25.24 4.71
CA VAL A 8 -36.12 -26.27 4.03
C VAL A 8 -35.24 -27.43 3.53
N LEU A 9 -34.10 -27.16 2.91
CA LEU A 9 -33.17 -28.20 2.46
C LEU A 9 -32.59 -29.03 3.61
N TRP A 10 -32.18 -28.39 4.71
CA TRP A 10 -31.72 -29.09 5.92
C TRP A 10 -32.82 -29.96 6.54
N THR A 11 -34.06 -29.44 6.62
CA THR A 11 -35.19 -30.23 7.14
C THR A 11 -35.53 -31.40 6.23
N SER A 12 -35.44 -31.23 4.91
CA SER A 12 -35.66 -32.29 3.93
C SER A 12 -34.59 -33.37 4.02
N LEU A 13 -33.32 -33.01 4.25
CA LEU A 13 -32.24 -33.97 4.47
C LEU A 13 -32.50 -34.78 5.75
N LEU A 14 -32.88 -34.11 6.84
CA LEU A 14 -33.11 -34.76 8.13
C LEU A 14 -34.31 -35.72 8.09
N ILE A 15 -35.43 -35.29 7.48
CA ILE A 15 -36.60 -36.13 7.26
C ILE A 15 -36.25 -37.31 6.35
N GLY A 16 -35.44 -37.08 5.32
CA GLY A 16 -35.02 -38.14 4.40
C GLY A 16 -34.15 -39.20 5.05
N VAL A 17 -33.18 -38.80 5.88
CA VAL A 17 -32.35 -39.74 6.67
C VAL A 17 -33.22 -40.54 7.65
N LEU A 18 -34.20 -39.89 8.30
CA LEU A 18 -35.12 -40.58 9.19
C LEU A 18 -36.02 -41.57 8.44
N GLY A 19 -36.43 -41.23 7.21
CA GLY A 19 -37.20 -42.09 6.33
C GLY A 19 -36.43 -43.34 5.90
N LEU A 20 -35.14 -43.21 5.56
CA LEU A 20 -34.26 -44.35 5.27
C LEU A 20 -34.14 -45.31 6.46
N LEU A 21 -34.08 -44.76 7.68
CA LEU A 21 -33.91 -45.57 8.91
C LEU A 21 -35.21 -46.25 9.37
N SER A 22 -36.37 -45.73 8.98
CA SER A 22 -37.68 -46.18 9.50
C SER A 22 -38.39 -47.17 8.59
N ILE A 23 -38.00 -47.28 7.32
CA ILE A 23 -38.69 -48.07 6.30
C ILE A 23 -37.76 -49.19 5.82
N ASP A 24 -38.17 -50.44 6.02
CA ASP A 24 -37.51 -51.60 5.43
C ASP A 24 -37.79 -51.65 3.92
N LEU A 25 -36.87 -51.07 3.15
CA LEU A 25 -36.95 -50.99 1.70
C LEU A 25 -36.18 -52.15 1.05
N THR A 26 -36.51 -52.48 -0.20
CA THR A 26 -35.73 -53.50 -0.94
C THR A 26 -34.33 -52.96 -1.24
N PHE A 27 -33.32 -53.83 -1.31
CA PHE A 27 -31.91 -53.45 -1.49
C PHE A 27 -31.67 -52.43 -2.63
N ASN A 28 -32.32 -52.63 -3.78
CA ASN A 28 -32.18 -51.73 -4.92
C ASN A 28 -32.80 -50.34 -4.64
N ALA A 29 -33.91 -50.29 -3.93
CA ALA A 29 -34.60 -49.05 -3.62
C ALA A 29 -33.92 -48.29 -2.46
N GLU A 30 -33.30 -48.99 -1.53
CA GLU A 30 -32.46 -48.38 -0.48
C GLU A 30 -31.26 -47.65 -1.11
N MET A 31 -30.58 -48.30 -2.06
CA MET A 31 -29.43 -47.72 -2.74
C MET A 31 -29.80 -46.52 -3.61
N THR A 32 -30.95 -46.53 -4.30
CA THR A 32 -31.40 -45.36 -5.07
C THR A 32 -31.80 -44.20 -4.17
N TYR A 33 -32.47 -44.48 -3.06
CA TYR A 33 -32.86 -43.46 -2.09
C TYR A 33 -31.63 -42.83 -1.40
N ALA A 34 -30.66 -43.65 -1.01
CA ALA A 34 -29.38 -43.18 -0.48
C ALA A 34 -28.62 -42.33 -1.51
N GLY A 35 -28.65 -42.71 -2.80
CA GLY A 35 -28.07 -41.91 -3.88
C GLY A 35 -28.72 -40.53 -4.04
N ILE A 36 -30.05 -40.45 -3.95
CA ILE A 36 -30.79 -39.18 -4.00
C ILE A 36 -30.44 -38.29 -2.81
N LEU A 37 -30.31 -38.86 -1.60
CA LEU A 37 -29.87 -38.12 -0.42
C LEU A 37 -28.43 -37.60 -0.55
N LEU A 38 -27.54 -38.36 -1.17
CA LEU A 38 -26.16 -37.93 -1.44
C LEU A 38 -26.14 -36.74 -2.41
N ILE A 39 -26.93 -36.78 -3.48
CA ILE A 39 -27.06 -35.66 -4.42
C ILE A 39 -27.61 -34.40 -3.72
N LEU A 40 -28.60 -34.55 -2.83
CA LEU A 40 -29.13 -33.45 -2.02
C LEU A 40 -28.06 -32.85 -1.09
N LEU A 41 -27.24 -33.69 -0.46
CA LEU A 41 -26.12 -33.28 0.40
C LEU A 41 -25.04 -32.53 -0.40
N ALA A 42 -24.70 -33.03 -1.59
CA ALA A 42 -23.74 -32.39 -2.49
C ALA A 42 -24.23 -31.00 -2.94
N TYR A 43 -25.53 -30.89 -3.26
CA TYR A 43 -26.15 -29.60 -3.58
C TYR A 43 -26.07 -28.61 -2.41
N LEU A 44 -26.27 -29.09 -1.17
CA LEU A 44 -26.16 -28.26 0.03
C LEU A 44 -24.74 -27.75 0.29
N MET A 45 -23.72 -28.60 0.09
CA MET A 45 -22.30 -28.20 0.21
C MET A 45 -21.91 -27.20 -0.88
N PHE A 46 -22.40 -27.38 -2.11
CA PHE A 46 -22.04 -26.52 -3.25
C PHE A 46 -22.80 -25.18 -3.26
N SER A 47 -23.97 -25.08 -2.61
CA SER A 47 -24.76 -23.84 -2.47
C SER A 47 -24.24 -22.86 -1.39
N GLY A 48 -23.01 -23.07 -0.91
CA GLY A 48 -22.33 -22.28 0.13
C GLY A 48 -21.92 -20.87 -0.31
N GLY A 49 -22.89 -19.99 -0.56
CA GLY A 49 -22.68 -18.54 -0.73
C GLY A 49 -22.57 -17.79 0.61
N GLU A 50 -21.58 -16.89 0.65
CA GLU A 50 -21.02 -15.99 1.69
C GLU A 50 -21.75 -15.84 3.04
N PRO A 51 -21.00 -15.79 4.16
CA PRO A 51 -21.55 -15.58 5.48
C PRO A 51 -22.17 -14.17 5.61
N ALA A 52 -23.43 -14.12 6.06
CA ALA A 52 -24.13 -12.88 6.30
C ALA A 52 -23.36 -11.97 7.29
N PRO A 53 -23.21 -10.67 7.00
CA PRO A 53 -22.53 -9.74 7.90
C PRO A 53 -23.28 -9.67 9.23
N ARG A 54 -22.55 -9.87 10.32
CA ARG A 54 -23.09 -9.84 11.68
C ARG A 54 -23.64 -8.44 11.97
N PRO A 55 -24.88 -8.32 12.49
CA PRO A 55 -25.39 -7.02 12.91
C PRO A 55 -24.57 -6.51 14.10
N ARG A 56 -23.89 -5.37 13.94
CA ARG A 56 -23.19 -4.67 15.02
C ARG A 56 -24.25 -4.15 16.01
N LYS A 57 -24.26 -4.72 17.21
CA LYS A 57 -25.05 -4.21 18.34
C LYS A 57 -24.46 -2.87 18.76
N SER A 58 -25.17 -1.77 18.54
CA SER A 58 -24.80 -0.47 19.11
C SER A 58 -24.94 -0.54 20.63
N VAL A 59 -23.82 -0.42 21.32
CA VAL A 59 -23.79 -0.19 22.77
C VAL A 59 -23.55 1.29 22.96
N SER A 60 -24.57 1.96 23.50
CA SER A 60 -24.54 3.34 23.95
C SER A 60 -23.63 3.50 25.18
N ASN A 61 -22.74 4.50 25.09
CA ASN A 61 -21.86 5.12 26.08
C ASN A 61 -22.02 4.82 27.59
N ALA A 62 -20.88 4.49 28.23
CA ALA A 62 -20.45 5.03 29.51
C ALA A 62 -18.92 4.89 29.71
N ARG A 63 -18.16 5.88 29.21
CA ARG A 63 -16.98 6.57 29.81
C ARG A 63 -15.93 5.76 30.62
N SER A 64 -14.75 5.52 30.02
CA SER A 64 -13.43 6.00 30.48
C SER A 64 -12.31 5.59 29.51
N GLU A 65 -11.48 6.59 29.19
CA GLU A 65 -10.20 6.71 28.46
C GLU A 65 -9.30 5.45 28.28
N ASP A 66 -9.00 5.11 27.02
CA ASP A 66 -7.66 5.13 26.36
C ASP A 66 -7.64 4.17 25.16
N ASP A 67 -7.68 4.72 23.94
CA ASP A 67 -7.33 4.01 22.69
C ASP A 67 -6.95 5.04 21.62
N GLU A 68 -5.74 4.91 21.07
CA GLU A 68 -5.41 5.48 19.75
C GLU A 68 -4.48 4.51 19.00
N SER A 69 -5.10 3.44 18.48
CA SER A 69 -4.56 2.68 17.34
C SER A 69 -5.23 3.19 16.07
N ASP A 70 -4.46 3.99 15.31
CA ASP A 70 -4.81 4.54 14.00
C ASP A 70 -4.79 3.42 12.94
N ASP A 71 -5.97 2.91 12.58
CA ASP A 71 -6.20 2.03 11.43
C ASP A 71 -6.66 2.88 10.25
N GLY A 72 -5.85 2.89 9.19
CA GLY A 72 -6.06 3.65 7.98
C GLY A 72 -7.26 3.15 7.18
N GLY A 73 -8.38 3.87 7.29
CA GLY A 73 -9.47 3.84 6.34
C GLY A 73 -9.18 4.73 5.14
N PHE A 74 -9.27 4.18 3.92
CA PHE A 74 -9.49 4.97 2.72
C PHE A 74 -10.79 5.79 2.91
N PRO A 75 -10.85 7.07 2.50
CA PRO A 75 -12.07 7.86 2.64
C PRO A 75 -13.16 7.38 1.66
N ASP A 76 -14.40 7.33 2.15
CA ASP A 76 -15.59 7.06 1.34
C ASP A 76 -15.79 8.12 0.24
N PRO A 77 -16.41 7.77 -0.91
CA PRO A 77 -16.75 8.72 -1.96
C PRO A 77 -17.76 9.76 -1.45
N VAL A 78 -17.33 11.02 -1.39
CA VAL A 78 -18.16 12.16 -1.00
C VAL A 78 -19.11 12.52 -2.14
N GLU A 79 -20.43 12.40 -1.89
CA GLU A 79 -21.47 13.05 -2.70
C GLU A 79 -21.31 14.59 -2.59
N PRO A 80 -21.30 15.34 -3.72
CA PRO A 80 -21.01 16.76 -3.68
C PRO A 80 -22.25 17.57 -3.27
N GLU A 81 -22.32 18.00 -2.01
CA GLU A 81 -23.20 19.09 -1.60
C GLU A 81 -22.53 20.46 -1.78
N ALA A 82 -23.25 21.32 -2.51
CA ALA A 82 -23.04 22.75 -2.77
C ALA A 82 -22.10 23.18 -3.93
N PRO A 83 -22.55 24.12 -4.78
CA PRO A 83 -21.78 24.60 -5.93
C PRO A 83 -20.65 25.53 -5.50
N ILE A 84 -19.42 25.11 -5.77
CA ILE A 84 -18.21 25.92 -5.63
C ILE A 84 -18.27 27.07 -6.64
N LYS A 85 -18.55 28.30 -6.16
CA LYS A 85 -18.37 29.53 -6.94
C LYS A 85 -16.88 29.73 -7.21
N ARG A 86 -16.46 29.44 -8.44
CA ARG A 86 -15.12 29.76 -8.95
C ARG A 86 -15.03 31.27 -9.16
N THR A 87 -14.42 31.99 -8.24
CA THR A 87 -13.96 33.36 -8.50
C THR A 87 -12.70 33.27 -9.33
N ARG A 88 -12.87 33.30 -10.66
CA ARG A 88 -11.77 33.52 -11.59
C ARG A 88 -11.45 35.02 -11.55
N GLY A 89 -10.57 35.41 -10.64
CA GLY A 89 -9.95 36.74 -10.66
C GLY A 89 -9.00 36.79 -11.86
N VAL A 90 -9.46 37.41 -12.94
CA VAL A 90 -8.59 37.95 -13.98
C VAL A 90 -8.43 39.41 -13.57
N ASP A 91 -7.22 39.79 -13.15
CA ASP A 91 -6.87 41.19 -12.98
C ASP A 91 -6.90 41.83 -14.38
N VAL A 92 -8.00 42.50 -14.67
CA VAL A 92 -8.12 43.42 -15.79
C VAL A 92 -7.37 44.67 -15.37
N VAL A 93 -6.14 44.81 -15.88
CA VAL A 93 -5.41 46.08 -15.86
C VAL A 93 -6.28 47.09 -16.60
N THR A 94 -6.87 48.00 -15.82
CA THR A 94 -7.64 49.13 -16.34
C THR A 94 -6.64 50.23 -16.60
N GLU A 95 -6.44 50.61 -17.85
CA GLU A 95 -5.68 51.79 -18.22
C GLU A 95 -6.38 53.01 -17.62
N GLN A 96 -5.74 53.65 -16.63
CA GLN A 96 -6.15 54.96 -16.14
C GLN A 96 -5.57 56.00 -17.10
N GLU A 97 -6.41 56.57 -17.95
CA GLU A 97 -6.17 57.89 -18.55
C GLU A 97 -6.26 58.93 -17.42
N GLU A 98 -5.11 59.38 -16.92
CA GLU A 98 -5.03 60.63 -16.18
C GLU A 98 -5.09 61.81 -17.17
N ASN A 99 -6.28 62.38 -17.30
CA ASN A 99 -6.42 63.79 -17.70
C ASN A 99 -5.76 64.65 -16.62
N SER A 100 -4.56 65.16 -16.93
CA SER A 100 -4.01 66.33 -16.25
C SER A 100 -4.31 67.55 -17.12
N ASP A 101 -5.37 68.27 -16.75
CA ASP A 101 -5.53 69.68 -17.10
C ASP A 101 -4.51 70.46 -16.25
N GLU A 102 -3.33 70.74 -16.81
CA GLU A 102 -2.39 71.68 -16.22
C GLU A 102 -2.31 72.94 -17.09
N GLU A 103 -2.77 74.04 -16.50
CA GLU A 103 -2.77 75.38 -17.06
C GLU A 103 -1.37 75.80 -17.52
N GLU A 104 -1.28 76.33 -18.74
CA GLU A 104 -0.06 76.90 -19.32
C GLU A 104 0.43 78.10 -18.50
N ALA A 105 1.31 77.86 -17.53
CA ALA A 105 2.10 78.90 -16.90
C ALA A 105 3.32 79.22 -17.79
N LEU A 106 3.17 80.23 -18.64
CA LEU A 106 4.25 80.83 -19.41
C LEU A 106 5.35 81.38 -18.49
N VAL A 107 6.46 80.66 -18.36
CA VAL A 107 7.69 81.13 -17.71
C VAL A 107 8.62 81.68 -18.78
N GLU A 108 8.82 83.00 -18.81
CA GLU A 108 9.84 83.65 -19.63
C GLU A 108 11.25 83.25 -19.16
N VAL A 109 11.89 82.35 -19.91
CA VAL A 109 13.30 81.99 -19.72
C VAL A 109 14.17 83.07 -20.38
N GLN A 110 14.75 83.94 -19.56
CA GLN A 110 15.83 84.82 -20.01
C GLN A 110 17.09 83.97 -20.24
N ALA A 111 17.41 83.74 -21.53
CA ALA A 111 18.61 83.05 -21.94
C ALA A 111 19.84 83.91 -21.62
N ILE A 112 20.54 83.54 -20.54
CA ILE A 112 21.85 84.07 -20.22
C ILE A 112 22.86 82.94 -20.42
N VAL A 113 23.65 83.11 -21.49
CA VAL A 113 24.98 82.56 -21.77
C VAL A 113 25.10 81.03 -21.80
N GLU A 114 25.40 80.54 -23.02
CA GLU A 114 26.02 79.26 -23.35
C GLU A 114 26.77 78.60 -22.18
N ASP A 115 26.16 77.56 -21.63
CA ASP A 115 26.89 76.41 -21.12
C ASP A 115 26.46 75.23 -22.00
N VAL A 116 27.37 74.75 -22.83
CA VAL A 116 27.14 73.58 -23.68
C VAL A 116 27.08 72.38 -22.75
N VAL A 117 25.87 71.99 -22.35
CA VAL A 117 25.66 70.75 -21.61
C VAL A 117 25.92 69.60 -22.58
N GLU A 118 27.13 69.06 -22.54
CA GLU A 118 27.47 67.85 -23.27
C GLU A 118 26.61 66.71 -22.73
N ALA A 119 25.70 66.20 -23.57
CA ALA A 119 24.90 65.04 -23.23
C ALA A 119 25.81 63.83 -23.02
N GLN A 120 25.86 63.31 -21.80
CA GLN A 120 26.57 62.07 -21.53
C GLN A 120 25.83 60.93 -22.25
N GLN A 121 26.59 60.08 -22.94
CA GLN A 121 26.04 58.92 -23.63
C GLN A 121 25.47 57.94 -22.60
N TYR A 122 24.15 57.81 -22.54
CA TYR A 122 23.49 56.78 -21.74
C TYR A 122 23.57 55.45 -22.48
N VAL A 123 24.47 54.59 -22.06
CA VAL A 123 24.56 53.21 -22.55
C VAL A 123 23.65 52.35 -21.68
N VAL A 124 22.59 51.80 -22.27
CA VAL A 124 21.75 50.81 -21.61
C VAL A 124 22.54 49.49 -21.59
N GLU A 125 23.03 49.10 -20.42
CA GLU A 125 23.84 47.88 -20.26
C GLU A 125 23.00 46.59 -20.34
N ILE A 126 21.68 46.72 -20.18
CA ILE A 126 20.75 45.59 -20.11
C ILE A 126 19.70 45.72 -21.21
N ASP A 127 19.82 44.86 -22.22
CA ASP A 127 18.80 44.74 -23.25
C ASP A 127 17.56 44.01 -22.70
N ALA A 128 16.37 44.44 -23.11
CA ALA A 128 15.11 43.81 -22.71
C ALA A 128 15.07 42.33 -23.14
N GLN A 129 15.74 41.99 -24.25
CA GLN A 129 15.89 40.61 -24.69
C GLN A 129 16.71 39.77 -23.71
N SER A 130 17.77 40.35 -23.11
CA SER A 130 18.61 39.66 -22.12
C SER A 130 17.86 39.38 -20.81
N MET A 131 16.97 40.29 -20.40
CA MET A 131 16.11 40.05 -19.23
C MET A 131 15.13 38.90 -19.50
N LEU A 132 14.54 38.83 -20.69
CA LEU A 132 13.62 37.76 -21.06
C LEU A 132 14.33 36.41 -21.15
N GLU A 133 15.53 36.35 -21.71
CA GLU A 133 16.32 35.12 -21.76
C GLU A 133 16.62 34.60 -20.35
N THR A 134 16.99 35.50 -19.43
CA THR A 134 17.22 35.14 -18.03
C THR A 134 15.94 34.64 -17.35
N GLU A 135 14.80 35.30 -17.58
CA GLU A 135 13.51 34.87 -17.02
C GLU A 135 13.12 33.48 -17.54
N ILE A 136 13.26 33.24 -18.85
CA ILE A 136 12.99 31.94 -19.46
C ILE A 136 13.87 30.85 -18.85
N ASP A 137 15.16 31.12 -18.66
CA ASP A 137 16.10 30.17 -18.06
C ASP A 137 15.69 29.80 -16.63
N THR A 138 15.28 30.77 -15.80
CA THR A 138 14.80 30.48 -14.45
C THR A 138 13.53 29.63 -14.44
N VAL A 139 12.60 29.87 -15.36
CA VAL A 139 11.36 29.07 -15.50
C VAL A 139 11.68 27.65 -15.96
N VAL A 140 12.63 27.48 -16.88
CA VAL A 140 13.05 26.15 -17.34
C VAL A 140 13.76 25.39 -16.23
N GLU A 141 14.64 26.05 -15.47
CA GLU A 141 15.36 25.45 -14.34
C GLU A 141 14.39 25.01 -13.24
N THR A 142 13.48 25.88 -12.80
CA THR A 142 12.46 25.54 -11.81
C THR A 142 11.56 24.39 -12.27
N ARG A 143 11.21 24.31 -13.56
CA ARG A 143 10.45 23.19 -14.10
C ARG A 143 11.24 21.87 -14.09
N ARG A 144 12.55 21.91 -14.29
CA ARG A 144 13.41 20.72 -14.21
C ARG A 144 13.55 20.25 -12.77
N THR A 145 13.85 21.14 -11.83
CA THR A 145 13.99 20.80 -10.41
C THR A 145 12.70 20.20 -9.85
N THR A 146 11.55 20.83 -10.12
CA THR A 146 10.25 20.30 -9.70
C THR A 146 9.94 18.93 -10.29
N GLN A 147 10.26 18.68 -11.56
CA GLN A 147 10.07 17.35 -12.16
C GLN A 147 10.98 16.29 -11.56
N ASP A 148 12.22 16.64 -11.23
CA ASP A 148 13.16 15.73 -10.59
C ASP A 148 12.73 15.39 -9.16
N GLU A 149 12.26 16.38 -8.39
CA GLU A 149 11.66 16.18 -7.08
C GLU A 149 10.45 15.23 -7.15
N ILE A 150 9.54 15.46 -8.09
CA ILE A 150 8.37 14.58 -8.32
C ILE A 150 8.82 13.16 -8.67
N ARG A 151 9.85 13.01 -9.52
CA ARG A 151 10.37 11.69 -9.91
C ARG A 151 10.91 10.93 -8.70
N ILE A 152 11.72 11.60 -7.87
CA ILE A 152 12.28 11.04 -6.64
C ILE A 152 11.16 10.62 -5.67
N GLU A 153 10.15 11.48 -5.49
CA GLU A 153 9.03 11.17 -4.59
C GLU A 153 8.22 9.96 -5.09
N VAL A 154 7.92 9.90 -6.39
CA VAL A 154 7.20 8.78 -7.01
C VAL A 154 8.00 7.49 -6.87
N GLU A 155 9.32 7.51 -7.10
CA GLU A 155 10.17 6.35 -6.94
C GLU A 155 10.19 5.85 -5.48
N LYS A 156 10.36 6.77 -4.52
CA LYS A 156 10.32 6.46 -3.09
C LYS A 156 8.99 5.82 -2.69
N ARG A 157 7.86 6.36 -3.19
CA ARG A 157 6.52 5.81 -2.96
C ARG A 157 6.37 4.41 -3.56
N ARG A 158 6.82 4.21 -4.81
CA ARG A 158 6.82 2.89 -5.48
C ARG A 158 7.67 1.88 -4.71
N ARG A 159 8.86 2.25 -4.25
CA ARG A 159 9.72 1.37 -3.45
C ARG A 159 9.06 0.99 -2.13
N LYS A 160 8.41 1.94 -1.44
CA LYS A 160 7.65 1.66 -0.21
C LYS A 160 6.47 0.72 -0.47
N GLN A 161 5.73 0.93 -1.54
CA GLN A 161 4.62 0.05 -1.94
C GLN A 161 5.11 -1.36 -2.31
N LEU A 162 6.19 -1.48 -3.09
CA LEU A 162 6.80 -2.76 -3.41
C LEU A 162 7.31 -3.49 -2.17
N ALA A 163 7.92 -2.77 -1.22
CA ALA A 163 8.33 -3.35 0.05
C ALA A 163 7.13 -3.88 0.85
N LYS A 164 6.02 -3.12 0.90
CA LYS A 164 4.76 -3.56 1.52
C LYS A 164 4.21 -4.81 0.86
N ILE A 165 4.08 -4.82 -0.47
CA ILE A 165 3.59 -5.99 -1.23
C ILE A 165 4.50 -7.20 -1.00
N ARG A 166 5.82 -7.04 -1.00
CA ARG A 166 6.76 -8.13 -0.70
C ARG A 166 6.60 -8.64 0.74
N GLY A 167 6.43 -7.75 1.71
CA GLY A 167 6.16 -8.12 3.10
C GLY A 167 4.85 -8.91 3.24
N ASP A 168 3.77 -8.41 2.63
CA ASP A 168 2.45 -9.04 2.69
C ASP A 168 2.41 -10.38 1.94
N THR A 169 3.11 -10.48 0.81
CA THR A 169 3.23 -11.75 0.06
C THR A 169 4.09 -12.77 0.80
N LEU A 170 5.17 -12.38 1.48
CA LEU A 170 5.94 -13.27 2.36
C LEU A 170 5.10 -13.71 3.56
N ARG A 171 4.38 -12.79 4.21
CA ARG A 171 3.50 -13.09 5.34
C ARG A 171 2.38 -14.05 4.95
N SER A 172 1.71 -13.81 3.83
CA SER A 172 0.64 -14.71 3.33
C SER A 172 1.19 -16.08 2.93
N ARG A 173 2.39 -16.15 2.34
CA ARG A 173 3.07 -17.43 2.08
C ARG A 173 3.33 -18.18 3.38
N TYR A 174 3.87 -17.50 4.38
CA TYR A 174 4.11 -18.05 5.71
C TYR A 174 2.82 -18.66 6.28
N ILE A 175 1.76 -17.85 6.41
CA ILE A 175 0.43 -18.31 6.89
C ILE A 175 -0.09 -19.51 6.08
N ARG A 176 0.02 -19.48 4.75
CA ARG A 176 -0.47 -20.58 3.88
C ARG A 176 0.36 -21.85 4.00
N THR A 177 1.66 -21.75 4.24
CA THR A 177 2.53 -22.93 4.43
C THR A 177 2.24 -23.65 5.75
N GLY A 178 1.34 -23.14 6.59
CA GLY A 178 0.86 -23.86 7.76
C GLY A 178 1.94 -24.07 8.80
N ASN A 179 2.85 -23.10 8.95
CA ASN A 179 3.75 -23.12 10.09
C ASN A 179 2.88 -23.02 11.37
N GLU A 180 3.03 -23.99 12.25
CA GLU A 180 2.29 -23.98 13.51
C GLU A 180 2.76 -22.81 14.38
N GLU A 181 1.82 -22.04 14.92
CA GLU A 181 2.17 -21.01 15.89
C GLU A 181 2.47 -21.66 17.24
N LEU A 182 3.72 -22.12 17.42
CA LEU A 182 4.18 -22.75 18.67
C LEU A 182 3.85 -21.89 19.91
N ARG A 183 3.79 -20.57 19.75
CA ARG A 183 3.38 -19.63 20.81
C ARG A 183 1.94 -19.83 21.26
N GLU A 184 1.03 -20.13 20.34
CA GLU A 184 -0.38 -20.38 20.65
C GLU A 184 -0.56 -21.80 21.21
N LEU A 185 0.14 -22.78 20.63
CA LEU A 185 0.13 -24.16 21.12
C LEU A 185 0.64 -24.28 22.57
N ILE A 186 1.73 -23.58 22.91
CA ILE A 186 2.27 -23.56 24.28
C ILE A 186 1.29 -22.90 25.28
N LYS A 187 0.46 -21.95 24.84
CA LYS A 187 -0.53 -21.28 25.70
C LYS A 187 -1.75 -22.15 25.99
N GLN A 188 -2.07 -23.12 25.12
CA GLN A 188 -3.23 -23.99 25.32
C GLN A 188 -3.01 -24.90 26.54
N PRO A 189 -3.92 -24.87 27.54
CA PRO A 189 -3.79 -25.74 28.71
C PRO A 189 -4.02 -27.19 28.28
N GLY A 190 -3.00 -28.03 28.46
CA GLY A 190 -3.02 -29.44 28.02
C GLY A 190 -2.08 -29.76 26.85
N SER A 191 -1.24 -28.82 26.41
CA SER A 191 -0.20 -29.14 25.43
C SER A 191 0.76 -30.21 25.97
N THR A 192 1.03 -31.23 25.16
CA THR A 192 1.98 -32.31 25.46
C THR A 192 3.43 -31.94 25.10
N LEU A 193 3.66 -30.66 24.77
CA LEU A 193 4.95 -30.12 24.33
C LEU A 193 5.88 -29.92 25.54
N GLN A 194 7.05 -30.55 25.51
CA GLN A 194 8.13 -30.33 26.47
C GLN A 194 9.00 -29.15 26.01
N ILE A 195 9.22 -28.18 26.90
CA ILE A 195 9.99 -26.97 26.63
C ILE A 195 11.39 -27.14 27.21
N ILE A 196 12.41 -27.07 26.35
CA ILE A 196 13.83 -27.12 26.74
C ILE A 196 14.41 -25.71 26.59
N ASP A 197 14.86 -25.11 27.68
CA ASP A 197 15.50 -23.77 27.64
C ASP A 197 17.00 -23.90 27.31
N GLU A 198 17.48 -23.19 26.29
CA GLU A 198 18.89 -23.15 25.90
C GLU A 198 19.38 -21.70 25.69
N PRO A 199 20.45 -21.22 26.36
CA PRO A 199 21.15 -21.86 27.47
C PRO A 199 20.26 -21.98 28.72
N GLU A 200 20.45 -23.05 29.49
CA GLU A 200 19.71 -23.32 30.74
C GLU A 200 19.88 -22.18 31.75
N SER A 201 21.07 -21.58 31.82
CA SER A 201 21.39 -20.41 32.65
C SER A 201 21.96 -19.27 31.80
N PRO A 202 21.13 -18.28 31.39
CA PRO A 202 21.61 -17.08 30.71
C PRO A 202 22.36 -16.16 31.68
N LYS A 203 23.34 -15.41 31.17
CA LYS A 203 24.06 -14.41 31.97
C LYS A 203 23.08 -13.29 32.39
N PRO A 204 22.99 -12.95 33.69
CA PRO A 204 22.13 -11.87 34.12
C PRO A 204 22.64 -10.52 33.58
N GLY A 205 21.74 -9.61 33.23
CA GLY A 205 22.07 -8.24 32.83
C GLY A 205 21.85 -7.87 31.36
N HIS A 206 21.46 -8.83 30.51
CA HIS A 206 21.15 -8.57 29.10
C HIS A 206 19.65 -8.78 28.79
N PRO A 207 19.03 -7.99 27.90
CA PRO A 207 17.78 -8.37 27.25
C PRO A 207 18.00 -9.57 26.34
N TYR A 208 17.21 -10.62 26.57
CA TYR A 208 17.24 -11.85 25.77
C TYR A 208 16.03 -11.92 24.85
N GLY A 209 16.28 -12.12 23.55
CA GLY A 209 15.29 -12.60 22.61
C GLY A 209 14.99 -14.09 22.84
N ARG A 210 13.78 -14.52 22.53
CA ARG A 210 13.39 -15.94 22.55
C ARG A 210 13.03 -16.41 21.15
N ILE A 211 13.61 -17.53 20.72
CA ILE A 211 13.24 -18.24 19.50
C ILE A 211 12.73 -19.62 19.92
N LEU A 212 11.60 -20.03 19.34
CA LEU A 212 11.03 -21.36 19.59
C LEU A 212 11.30 -22.22 18.36
N ILE A 213 11.98 -23.35 18.56
CA ILE A 213 12.32 -24.30 17.50
C ILE A 213 11.71 -25.64 17.87
N GLN A 214 10.85 -26.18 17.01
CA GLN A 214 10.34 -27.53 17.17
C GLN A 214 11.39 -28.52 16.65
N ILE A 215 11.89 -29.39 17.51
CA ILE A 215 12.80 -30.47 17.08
C ILE A 215 11.98 -31.67 16.65
N ASP A 216 10.93 -31.99 17.42
CA ASP A 216 10.06 -33.14 17.24
C ASP A 216 8.61 -32.77 17.54
N GLU A 217 7.69 -33.71 17.32
CA GLU A 217 6.24 -33.56 17.56
C GLU A 217 5.91 -33.11 19.00
N ASN A 218 6.71 -33.51 19.98
CA ASN A 218 6.49 -33.21 21.41
C ASN A 218 7.58 -32.36 22.05
N ARG A 219 8.60 -31.87 21.32
CA ARG A 219 9.76 -31.18 21.90
C ARG A 219 10.04 -29.85 21.23
N VAL A 220 10.07 -28.79 22.02
CA VAL A 220 10.35 -27.42 21.58
C VAL A 220 11.53 -26.86 22.37
N ILE A 221 12.57 -26.40 21.66
CA ILE A 221 13.66 -25.63 22.25
C ILE A 221 13.25 -24.17 22.32
N LYS A 222 13.40 -23.57 23.50
CA LYS A 222 13.34 -22.14 23.72
C LYS A 222 14.76 -21.60 23.80
N LEU A 223 15.24 -21.13 22.65
CA LEU A 223 16.56 -20.56 22.48
C LEU A 223 16.56 -19.10 22.96
N ARG A 224 17.40 -18.76 23.92
CA ARG A 224 17.56 -17.42 24.49
C ARG A 224 18.84 -16.79 23.95
N ILE A 225 18.70 -15.76 23.11
CA ILE A 225 19.83 -15.08 22.45
C ILE A 225 19.92 -13.65 23.00
N PRO A 226 21.09 -13.18 23.47
CA PRO A 226 21.25 -11.80 23.91
C PRO A 226 21.07 -10.86 22.70
N LEU A 227 20.24 -9.83 22.85
CA LEU A 227 19.99 -8.87 21.77
C LEU A 227 21.10 -7.81 21.65
N ASP A 228 21.87 -7.62 22.71
CA ASP A 228 22.93 -6.60 22.77
C ASP A 228 24.18 -6.97 21.96
N GLU A 229 24.51 -8.25 21.85
CA GLU A 229 25.77 -8.71 21.25
C GLU A 229 25.75 -8.71 19.71
N GLY A 230 24.57 -8.54 19.09
CA GLY A 230 24.38 -8.60 17.64
C GLY A 230 24.07 -7.26 16.96
N LEU A 231 23.61 -6.25 17.70
CA LEU A 231 23.49 -4.89 17.17
C LEU A 231 24.87 -4.23 17.21
N ARG A 232 25.72 -4.58 16.25
CA ARG A 232 26.71 -3.61 15.79
C ARG A 232 25.89 -2.41 15.32
N ALA A 233 25.90 -1.33 16.10
CA ALA A 233 25.47 -0.04 15.58
C ALA A 233 26.17 0.12 14.22
N ALA A 234 25.46 0.58 13.20
CA ALA A 234 26.06 0.97 11.94
C ALA A 234 26.98 2.19 12.18
N GLN A 235 28.06 1.99 12.94
CA GLN A 235 29.23 2.82 12.91
C GLN A 235 29.94 2.41 11.65
N ASP A 236 29.79 3.29 10.66
CA ASP A 236 30.44 3.31 9.38
C ASP A 236 30.46 1.94 8.72
N GLU A 237 29.56 1.77 7.73
CA GLU A 237 29.88 0.89 6.63
C GLU A 237 31.21 1.40 6.04
N ALA A 238 32.32 0.90 6.60
CA ALA A 238 33.52 0.68 5.84
C ALA A 238 33.01 -0.12 4.65
N THR A 239 32.90 0.58 3.52
CA THR A 239 32.66 0.03 2.20
C THR A 239 33.30 -1.33 2.20
N LEU A 240 32.50 -2.40 2.21
CA LEU A 240 33.02 -3.74 2.07
C LEU A 240 33.84 -3.67 0.78
N ASP A 241 35.16 -3.68 0.91
CA ASP A 241 36.07 -3.63 -0.22
C ASP A 241 35.88 -4.98 -0.91
N LEU A 242 34.93 -4.99 -1.85
CA LEU A 242 34.56 -6.11 -2.71
C LEU A 242 35.74 -6.35 -3.64
N GLY A 243 36.86 -6.79 -3.07
CA GLY A 243 38.17 -6.86 -3.69
C GLY A 243 38.09 -7.53 -5.05
N GLY A 244 38.08 -6.72 -6.11
CA GLY A 244 38.14 -7.17 -7.50
C GLY A 244 37.00 -8.09 -7.96
N LEU A 245 35.88 -8.22 -7.22
CA LEU A 245 34.73 -8.94 -7.78
C LEU A 245 34.14 -8.08 -8.90
N PRO A 246 33.94 -8.64 -10.11
CA PRO A 246 33.28 -7.89 -11.17
C PRO A 246 31.89 -7.46 -10.68
N PRO A 247 31.44 -6.25 -11.02
CA PRO A 247 30.09 -5.82 -10.69
C PRO A 247 29.10 -6.87 -11.21
N PRO A 248 28.03 -7.18 -10.44
CA PRO A 248 27.00 -8.08 -10.94
C PRO A 248 26.51 -7.55 -12.30
N PRO A 249 26.35 -8.43 -13.31
CA PRO A 249 25.99 -8.00 -14.65
C PRO A 249 24.72 -7.15 -14.59
N LEU A 250 24.75 -5.99 -15.27
CA LEU A 250 23.57 -5.14 -15.38
C LEU A 250 22.40 -5.98 -15.92
N PRO A 251 21.18 -5.82 -15.38
CA PRO A 251 20.02 -6.54 -15.86
C PRO A 251 19.70 -6.07 -17.28
N GLY A 252 20.24 -6.79 -18.28
CA GLY A 252 20.09 -6.48 -19.69
C GLY A 252 21.25 -6.94 -20.60
N GLU A 253 22.45 -7.16 -20.06
CA GLU A 253 23.63 -7.56 -20.86
C GLU A 253 23.97 -9.06 -20.76
N GLY A 254 23.14 -9.85 -20.08
CA GLY A 254 23.19 -11.30 -20.19
C GLY A 254 22.39 -11.75 -21.42
N GLU A 255 23.02 -12.55 -22.28
CA GLU A 255 22.42 -13.30 -23.40
C GLU A 255 21.36 -14.34 -22.96
N LEU A 256 20.54 -14.00 -21.96
CA LEU A 256 19.29 -14.70 -21.77
C LEU A 256 18.40 -14.25 -22.92
N PRO A 257 17.94 -15.17 -23.79
CA PRO A 257 17.03 -14.80 -24.86
C PRO A 257 15.85 -14.06 -24.24
N LEU A 258 15.52 -12.89 -24.80
CA LEU A 258 14.31 -12.17 -24.45
C LEU A 258 13.16 -13.21 -24.45
N PRO A 259 12.35 -13.27 -23.38
CA PRO A 259 11.20 -14.16 -23.39
C PRO A 259 10.37 -13.83 -24.64
N PRO A 260 9.91 -14.84 -25.40
CA PRO A 260 9.17 -14.61 -26.62
C PRO A 260 7.98 -13.70 -26.34
N PRO A 261 7.67 -12.76 -27.25
CA PRO A 261 6.52 -11.87 -27.08
C PRO A 261 5.25 -12.72 -26.85
N PRO A 262 4.36 -12.31 -25.92
CA PRO A 262 3.14 -13.05 -25.63
C PRO A 262 2.20 -12.90 -26.83
N GLY A 263 2.30 -13.84 -27.77
CA GLY A 263 1.54 -13.81 -29.02
C GLY A 263 1.29 -15.20 -29.62
N ASP A 264 2.23 -16.13 -29.47
CA ASP A 264 2.14 -17.45 -30.13
C ASP A 264 2.13 -18.61 -29.12
N MET A 265 1.34 -18.49 -28.04
CA MET A 265 0.87 -19.69 -27.37
C MET A 265 -0.39 -20.14 -28.09
N ASP A 266 -0.30 -21.21 -28.87
CA ASP A 266 -1.44 -21.96 -29.42
C ASP A 266 -2.40 -22.30 -28.28
N LEU A 267 -3.35 -21.40 -28.04
CA LEU A 267 -4.53 -21.68 -27.24
C LEU A 267 -5.31 -22.76 -28.00
N PRO A 268 -5.57 -23.94 -27.39
CA PRO A 268 -6.45 -24.90 -28.02
C PRO A 268 -7.80 -24.23 -28.30
N PRO A 269 -8.40 -24.48 -29.48
CA PRO A 269 -9.65 -23.84 -29.84
C PRO A 269 -10.73 -24.16 -28.79
N PRO A 270 -11.59 -23.19 -28.46
CA PRO A 270 -12.63 -23.39 -27.47
C PRO A 270 -13.56 -24.54 -27.91
N PRO A 271 -14.02 -25.39 -26.97
CA PRO A 271 -14.96 -26.45 -27.28
C PRO A 271 -16.30 -25.86 -27.78
N GLU A 272 -16.85 -26.45 -28.83
CA GLU A 272 -18.23 -26.19 -29.31
C GLU A 272 -19.29 -26.61 -28.28
#